data_AF-A0A915NM65-F1
#
_entry.id   AF-A0A915NM65-F1
#
_cell.length_a   1.000
_cell.length_b   1.000
_cell.length_c   1.000
_cell.angle_alpha   90.00
_cell.angle_beta   90.00
_cell.angle_gamma   90.00
#
_symmetry.space_group_name_H-M   'P 1'
#
loop_
_entity.id
_entity.type
_entity.pdbx_description
1 polymer ?
#
loop_
_entity_poly.entity_id
_entity_poly.type
_entity_poly.pdbx_seq_one_letter_code
_entity_poly.pdbx_strand_id
1 'polypeptide(L)'
;MDNFIRLKLFPLAAAAYGSDKNINECLAKIYPDFQFIKRWVFKCQGVDAHCAAYIAVSLTDQAIILAFRGTDTFWQLTHEVLETLLFKKVLSVFGHGYVCLNI
;
A
#
# COMPACT_ATOMS: atom_id res chain seq x y z
N MET A 1 3.51 10.21 17.95
CA MET A 1 3.05 10.36 16.55
C MET A 1 3.66 9.27 15.66
N ASP A 2 4.95 9.01 15.78
CA ASP A 2 5.70 8.03 14.97
C ASP A 2 5.17 6.59 15.09
N ASN A 3 4.81 6.14 16.29
CA ASN A 3 4.28 4.78 16.49
C ASN A 3 2.95 4.57 15.76
N PHE A 4 2.07 5.58 15.71
CA PHE A 4 0.81 5.49 14.99
C PHE A 4 1.05 5.32 13.49
N ILE A 5 1.95 6.13 12.92
CA ILE A 5 2.30 6.03 11.50
C ILE A 5 2.96 4.68 11.20
N ARG A 6 3.96 4.29 11.98
CA ARG A 6 4.76 3.07 11.74
C ARG A 6 4.00 1.77 11.95
N LEU A 7 3.12 1.71 12.95
CA LEU A 7 2.44 0.47 13.34
C LEU A 7 1.02 0.35 12.78
N LYS A 8 0.39 1.46 12.39
CA LYS A 8 -0.96 1.44 11.79
C LYS A 8 -0.95 1.89 10.34
N LEU A 9 -0.66 3.17 10.06
CA LEU A 9 -0.85 3.73 8.72
C LEU A 9 0.02 3.06 7.65
N PHE A 10 1.30 2.83 7.97
CA PHE A 10 2.24 2.26 7.01
C PHE A 10 1.87 0.81 6.64
N PRO A 11 1.62 -0.11 7.59
CA PRO A 11 1.12 -1.45 7.27
C PRO A 11 -0.19 -1.45 6.46
N LEU A 12 -1.11 -0.52 6.73
CA LEU A 12 -2.37 -0.41 5.99
C LEU A 12 -2.15 0.01 4.52
N ALA A 13 -1.20 0.92 4.27
CA ALA A 13 -0.78 1.27 2.92
C ALA A 13 -0.09 0.09 2.22
N ALA A 14 0.79 -0.62 2.92
CA ALA A 14 1.46 -1.82 2.38
C ALA A 14 0.46 -2.93 2.01
N ALA A 15 -0.59 -3.13 2.82
CA ALA A 15 -1.63 -4.11 2.55
C ALA A 15 -2.34 -3.87 1.21
N ALA A 16 -2.40 -2.63 0.71
CA ALA A 16 -3.04 -2.32 -0.56
C ALA A 16 -2.31 -2.91 -1.79
N TYR A 17 -1.07 -3.39 -1.62
CA TYR A 17 -0.32 -4.16 -2.62
C TYR A 17 -0.72 -5.64 -2.69
N GLY A 18 -1.42 -6.17 -1.69
CA GLY A 18 -1.84 -7.56 -1.62
C GLY A 18 -3.05 -7.91 -2.48
N SER A 19 -3.28 -9.21 -2.68
CA SER A 19 -4.56 -9.76 -3.15
C SER A 19 -5.60 -9.78 -2.03
N ASP A 20 -6.86 -10.07 -2.35
CA ASP A 20 -7.96 -10.09 -1.37
C ASP A 20 -7.68 -11.07 -0.21
N LYS A 21 -7.06 -12.22 -0.50
CA LYS A 21 -6.61 -13.18 0.52
C LYS A 21 -5.53 -12.56 1.42
N ASN A 22 -4.52 -11.94 0.81
CA ASN A 22 -3.37 -11.39 1.52
C ASN A 22 -3.74 -10.14 2.36
N ILE A 23 -4.73 -9.34 1.91
CA ILE A 23 -5.22 -8.17 2.66
C ILE A 23 -5.81 -8.60 4.00
N ASN A 24 -6.63 -9.66 4.02
CA ASN A 24 -7.20 -10.17 5.26
C ASN A 24 -6.12 -10.65 6.23
N GLU A 25 -5.12 -11.39 5.73
CA GLU A 25 -3.98 -11.84 6.53
C GLU A 25 -3.14 -10.67 7.08
N CYS A 26 -3.00 -9.58 6.31
CA CYS A 26 -2.31 -8.37 6.76
C CYS A 26 -3.10 -7.60 7.82
N LEU A 27 -4.41 -7.39 7.59
CA LEU A 27 -5.27 -6.66 8.51
C LEU A 27 -5.39 -7.38 9.86
N ALA A 28 -5.43 -8.72 9.86
CA ALA A 28 -5.46 -9.53 11.08
C ALA A 28 -4.21 -9.38 11.97
N LYS A 29 -3.09 -8.91 11.40
CA LYS A 29 -1.87 -8.62 12.17
C LYS A 29 -1.85 -7.20 12.75
N ILE A 30 -2.60 -6.28 12.15
CA ILE A 30 -2.65 -4.87 12.56
C ILE A 30 -3.76 -4.66 13.59
N TYR A 31 -4.94 -5.26 13.35
CA TYR A 31 -6.12 -5.15 14.20
C TYR A 31 -6.63 -6.53 14.61
N PRO A 32 -6.93 -6.73 15.91
CA PRO A 32 -7.53 -7.97 16.38
C PRO A 32 -8.97 -8.13 15.91
N ASP A 33 -9.68 -7.02 15.67
CA ASP A 33 -11.07 -7.02 15.21
C ASP A 33 -11.28 -6.05 14.04
N PHE A 34 -11.55 -6.61 12.86
CA PHE A 34 -11.76 -5.86 11.63
C PHE A 34 -12.72 -6.59 10.69
N GLN A 35 -13.33 -5.81 9.80
CA GLN A 35 -14.14 -6.32 8.70
C GLN A 35 -13.59 -5.82 7.37
N PHE A 36 -13.05 -6.72 6.56
CA PHE A 36 -12.75 -6.40 5.16
C PHE A 36 -14.05 -6.33 4.36
N ILE A 37 -14.21 -5.26 3.58
CA ILE A 37 -15.45 -5.03 2.83
C ILE A 37 -15.23 -5.34 1.36
N LYS A 38 -14.28 -4.66 0.72
CA LYS A 38 -14.04 -4.79 -0.72
C LYS A 38 -12.70 -4.22 -1.13
N ARG A 39 -12.14 -4.78 -2.19
CA ARG A 39 -11.02 -4.23 -2.95
C ARG A 39 -11.47 -3.89 -4.37
N TRP A 40 -10.88 -2.84 -4.92
CA TRP A 40 -11.00 -2.46 -6.32
C TRP A 40 -9.62 -2.44 -6.94
N VAL A 41 -9.54 -2.94 -8.17
CA VAL A 41 -8.37 -2.80 -9.03
C VAL A 41 -8.84 -2.12 -10.29
N PHE A 42 -8.19 -1.03 -10.66
CA PHE A 42 -8.55 -0.22 -11.81
C PHE A 42 -7.31 0.17 -12.58
N LYS A 43 -7.46 0.38 -13.90
CA LYS A 43 -6.37 0.92 -14.71
C LYS A 43 -6.20 2.40 -14.39
N CYS A 44 -4.98 2.83 -14.11
CA CYS A 44 -4.66 4.21 -13.78
C CYS A 44 -3.93 4.95 -14.89
N GLN A 45 -2.83 4.37 -15.42
CA GLN A 45 -1.98 5.06 -16.37
C GLN A 45 -1.27 4.13 -17.36
N GLY A 46 -1.41 4.40 -18.66
CA GLY A 46 -0.82 3.55 -19.70
C GLY A 46 -1.51 2.19 -19.85
N VAL A 47 -0.85 1.26 -20.54
CA VAL A 47 -1.46 -0.02 -20.96
C VAL A 47 -1.52 -1.03 -19.81
N ASP A 48 -0.52 -1.00 -18.92
CA ASP A 48 -0.26 -2.07 -17.93
C ASP A 48 -0.18 -1.60 -16.47
N ALA A 49 -0.37 -0.32 -16.16
CA ALA A 49 -0.40 0.14 -14.77
C ALA A 49 -1.79 0.01 -14.15
N HIS A 50 -1.86 -0.74 -13.06
CA HIS A 50 -3.06 -0.83 -12.27
C HIS A 50 -2.86 -0.03 -10.98
N CYS A 51 -3.93 0.55 -10.46
CA CYS A 51 -4.00 0.96 -9.06
C CYS A 51 -4.97 0.04 -8.32
N ALA A 52 -4.84 0.05 -7.00
CA ALA A 52 -5.77 -0.65 -6.15
C ALA A 52 -6.24 0.24 -5.01
N ALA A 53 -7.45 -0.01 -4.54
CA ALA A 53 -7.96 0.54 -3.31
C ALA A 53 -8.68 -0.56 -2.53
N TYR A 54 -8.70 -0.49 -1.21
CA TYR A 54 -9.59 -1.30 -0.41
C TYR A 54 -10.26 -0.50 0.69
N ILE A 55 -11.41 -1.01 1.13
CA ILE A 55 -12.11 -0.52 2.31
C ILE A 55 -12.24 -1.65 3.33
N ALA A 56 -11.99 -1.28 4.59
CA ALA A 56 -12.18 -2.13 5.75
C ALA A 56 -12.72 -1.29 6.92
N VAL A 57 -13.27 -1.94 7.92
CA VAL A 57 -13.72 -1.33 9.17
C VAL A 57 -12.88 -1.89 10.30
N SER A 58 -12.27 -1.04 11.11
CA SER A 58 -11.68 -1.43 12.39
C SER A 58 -12.71 -1.19 13.49
N LEU A 59 -13.19 -2.27 14.11
CA LEU A 59 -14.09 -2.18 15.24
C LEU A 59 -13.34 -1.78 16.51
N THR A 60 -12.05 -2.17 16.60
CA THR A 60 -11.15 -1.78 17.70
C THR A 60 -10.96 -0.26 17.77
N ASP A 61 -10.73 0.37 16.63
CA ASP A 61 -10.47 1.82 16.56
C ASP A 61 -11.73 2.65 16.23
N GLN A 62 -12.88 1.99 16.02
CA GLN A 62 -14.11 2.63 15.55
C GLN A 62 -13.90 3.48 14.28
N ALA A 63 -13.13 2.94 13.33
CA ALA A 63 -12.65 3.68 12.17
C ALA A 63 -12.93 2.95 10.86
N ILE A 64 -13.25 3.71 9.81
CA ILE A 64 -13.27 3.23 8.44
C ILE A 64 -11.88 3.45 7.84
N ILE A 65 -11.32 2.38 7.30
CA ILE A 65 -10.01 2.36 6.66
C ILE A 65 -10.22 2.45 5.16
N LEU A 66 -9.63 3.48 4.56
CA LEU A 66 -9.49 3.63 3.11
C LEU A 66 -8.00 3.65 2.80
N ALA A 67 -7.54 2.64 2.05
CA ALA A 67 -6.14 2.55 1.67
C ALA A 67 -6.03 2.43 0.16
N PHE A 68 -5.06 3.16 -0.38
CA PHE A 68 -4.83 3.30 -1.80
C PHE A 68 -3.40 2.85 -2.12
N ARG A 69 -3.28 2.12 -3.22
CA ARG A 69 -2.03 1.74 -3.84
C ARG A 69 -1.94 2.45 -5.17
N GLY A 70 -0.81 3.11 -5.41
CA GLY A 70 -0.47 3.62 -6.73
C GLY A 70 -0.21 2.51 -7.76
N THR A 71 0.40 2.91 -8.85
CA THR A 71 0.84 2.03 -9.94
C THR A 71 1.73 0.88 -9.44
N ASP A 72 1.55 -0.31 -10.00
CA ASP A 72 2.34 -1.52 -9.70
C ASP A 72 3.40 -1.86 -10.75
N THR A 73 3.58 -1.06 -11.81
CA THR A 73 4.59 -1.32 -12.82
C THR A 73 5.99 -0.90 -12.38
N PHE A 74 6.93 -1.86 -12.43
CA PHE A 74 8.36 -1.69 -12.16
C PHE A 74 9.06 -0.66 -13.08
N TRP A 75 8.44 -0.33 -14.23
CA TRP A 75 8.94 0.69 -15.15
C TRP A 75 9.03 2.09 -14.53
N GLN A 76 8.18 2.41 -13.54
CA GLN A 76 8.33 3.67 -12.81
C GLN A 76 9.64 3.71 -12.01
N LEU A 77 10.02 2.61 -11.37
CA LEU A 77 11.27 2.54 -10.60
C LEU A 77 12.50 2.64 -11.51
N THR A 78 12.52 1.95 -12.66
CA THR A 78 13.67 2.02 -13.58
C THR A 78 13.79 3.39 -14.25
N HIS A 79 12.67 4.02 -14.63
CA HIS A 79 12.66 5.38 -15.17
C HIS A 79 13.06 6.42 -14.11
N GLU A 80 12.52 6.35 -12.89
CA GLU A 80 12.91 7.24 -11.78
C GLU A 80 14.38 7.05 -11.40
N VAL A 81 14.91 5.82 -11.40
CA VAL A 81 16.33 5.55 -11.11
C VAL A 81 17.21 6.14 -12.19
N LEU A 82 16.87 5.95 -13.47
CA LEU A 82 17.65 6.51 -14.58
C LEU A 82 17.61 8.04 -14.57
N GLU A 83 16.44 8.64 -14.36
CA GLU A 83 16.31 10.11 -14.21
C GLU A 83 17.03 10.63 -12.98
N THR A 84 17.00 9.92 -11.86
CA THR A 84 17.71 10.31 -10.62
C THR A 84 19.23 10.29 -10.79
N LEU A 85 19.74 9.33 -11.58
CA LEU A 85 21.17 9.22 -11.86
C LEU A 85 21.63 10.25 -12.90
N LEU A 86 20.77 10.64 -13.85
CA LEU A 86 21.07 11.60 -14.91
C LEU A 86 20.78 13.06 -14.51
N PHE A 87 19.78 13.30 -13.66
CA PHE A 87 19.35 14.61 -13.17
C PHE A 87 19.34 14.60 -11.64
N LYS A 88 20.02 15.58 -11.02
CA LYS A 88 20.30 15.66 -9.57
C LYS A 88 19.00 15.56 -8.73
N LYS A 89 18.79 14.35 -8.19
CA LYS A 89 17.77 13.81 -7.26
C LYS A 89 16.84 14.79 -6.52
N VAL A 90 15.53 14.53 -6.62
CA VAL A 90 14.51 14.90 -5.62
C VAL A 90 14.41 13.75 -4.60
N LEU A 91 14.29 14.06 -3.31
CA LEU A 91 14.35 13.11 -2.20
C LEU A 91 13.20 12.08 -2.27
N SER A 92 13.52 10.79 -2.37
CA SER A 92 12.53 9.69 -2.34
C SER A 92 12.04 9.43 -0.91
N VAL A 93 10.72 9.49 -0.70
CA VAL A 93 10.01 9.41 0.59
C VAL A 93 9.46 8.00 0.84
N PHE A 94 10.26 6.94 0.63
CA PHE A 94 9.85 5.60 1.03
C PHE A 94 10.53 5.22 2.35
N GLY A 95 9.81 5.52 3.44
CA GLY A 95 10.19 5.16 4.80
C GLY A 95 10.20 3.65 5.01
N HIS A 96 11.16 3.17 5.81
CA HIS A 96 11.32 1.77 6.18
C HIS A 96 10.05 1.18 6.79
N GLY A 97 9.39 0.29 6.06
CA GLY A 97 8.48 -0.67 6.66
C GLY A 97 8.29 -1.89 5.77
N TYR A 98 7.71 -2.92 6.37
CA TYR A 98 7.72 -4.27 5.82
C TYR A 98 6.66 -4.43 4.74
N VAL A 99 7.06 -4.90 3.55
CA VAL A 99 6.16 -5.34 2.47
C VAL A 99 5.97 -6.84 2.61
N CYS A 100 4.73 -7.29 2.84
CA CYS A 100 4.43 -8.72 2.85
C CYS A 100 4.33 -9.24 1.42
N LEU A 101 5.43 -9.83 0.93
CA LEU A 101 5.46 -10.65 -0.29
C LEU A 101 5.28 -12.11 0.10
N ASN A 102 4.18 -12.75 -0.35
CA ASN A 102 4.09 -14.21 -0.40
C ASN A 102 4.44 -14.62 -1.83
N ILE A 103 5.57 -15.32 -1.99
CA ILE A 103 5.95 -16.08 -3.19
C ILE A 103 5.32 -17.46 -3.07
#